data_AF-A0A7C7UQM1-F1
#
_entry.id   AF-A0A7C7UQM1-F1
#
_cell.length_a   1.000
_cell.length_b   1.000
_cell.length_c   1.000
_cell.angle_alpha   90.00
_cell.angle_beta   90.00
_cell.angle_gamma   90.00
#
_symmetry.space_group_name_H-M   'P 1'
#
loop_
_entity.id
_entity.type
_entity.pdbx_description
1 polymer ?
#
loop_
_entity_poly.entity_id
_entity_poly.type
_entity_poly.pdbx_seq_one_letter_code
_entity_poly.pdbx_strand_id
1 'polypeptide(L)'
;MTDIAELKEEWEQTTLQKILARFPERRQSFETTSDIPVERVYTPDDVRADYIRDLAFPGQYPFTRGVQPTMYRGRLWTMRQYAGYATAEESNRRYKYLLEQGQ
;
A
#
# COMPACT_ATOMS: atom_id res chain seq x y z
N MET A 1 -6.81 -9.89 29.12
CA MET A 1 -6.36 -9.16 27.91
C MET A 1 -7.60 -8.45 27.42
N THR A 2 -7.58 -7.13 27.30
CA THR A 2 -8.76 -6.38 26.85
C THR A 2 -9.03 -6.73 25.40
N ASP A 3 -10.29 -7.06 25.09
CA ASP A 3 -10.71 -7.38 23.74
C ASP A 3 -10.70 -6.07 22.91
N ILE A 4 -9.92 -6.05 21.83
CA ILE A 4 -9.79 -4.86 21.01
C ILE A 4 -11.07 -4.57 20.22
N ALA A 5 -11.90 -5.59 19.97
CA ALA A 5 -13.23 -5.43 19.41
C ALA A 5 -14.15 -4.65 20.36
N GLU A 6 -14.18 -5.00 21.65
CA GLU A 6 -14.99 -4.31 22.67
C GLU A 6 -14.57 -2.84 22.81
N LEU A 7 -13.25 -2.58 22.82
CA LEU A 7 -12.72 -1.21 22.88
C LEU A 7 -13.06 -0.38 21.64
N LYS A 8 -13.06 -1.01 20.45
CA LYS A 8 -13.46 -0.37 19.19
C LYS A 8 -14.94 0.01 19.26
N GLU A 9 -15.79 -0.91 19.71
CA GLU A 9 -17.22 -0.67 19.86
C GLU A 9 -17.51 0.46 20.88
N GLU A 10 -16.85 0.44 22.03
CA GLU A 10 -16.97 1.51 23.03
C GLU A 10 -16.60 2.87 22.44
N TRP A 11 -15.48 2.93 21.70
CA TRP A 11 -15.04 4.16 21.02
C TRP A 11 -16.03 4.64 19.96
N GLU A 12 -16.63 3.73 19.19
CA GLU A 12 -17.64 4.04 18.18
C GLU A 12 -18.91 4.65 18.81
N GLN A 13 -19.37 4.07 19.92
CA GLN A 13 -20.58 4.52 20.61
C GLN A 13 -20.37 5.81 21.41
N THR A 14 -19.15 6.07 21.89
CA THR A 14 -18.87 7.22 22.76
C THR A 14 -18.24 8.38 22.00
N THR A 15 -16.97 8.23 21.65
CA THR A 15 -16.11 9.31 21.17
C THR A 15 -16.46 9.67 19.74
N LEU A 16 -16.63 8.65 18.88
CA LEU A 16 -16.98 8.86 17.48
C LEU A 16 -18.39 9.46 17.36
N GLN A 17 -19.38 8.87 18.02
CA GLN A 17 -20.75 9.33 17.85
C GLN A 17 -20.98 10.76 18.35
N LYS A 18 -20.29 11.17 19.42
CA LYS A 18 -20.29 12.55 19.89
C LYS A 18 -19.80 13.54 18.82
N ILE A 19 -18.81 13.16 18.03
CA ILE A 19 -18.28 14.00 16.95
C ILE A 19 -19.22 13.98 15.75
N LEU A 20 -19.70 12.81 15.32
CA LEU A 20 -20.60 12.67 14.16
C LEU A 20 -21.91 13.45 14.35
N ALA A 21 -22.45 13.48 15.57
CA ALA A 21 -23.64 14.26 15.90
C ALA A 21 -23.45 15.78 15.72
N ARG A 22 -22.22 16.27 15.87
CA ARG A 22 -21.89 17.70 15.74
C ARG A 22 -21.39 18.05 14.34
N PHE A 23 -20.58 17.16 13.77
CA PHE A 23 -19.91 17.33 12.48
C PHE A 23 -19.98 16.01 11.72
N PRO A 24 -20.92 15.86 10.76
CA PRO A 24 -21.00 14.66 9.96
C PRO A 24 -19.79 14.57 9.03
N GLU A 25 -19.50 13.36 8.57
CA GLU A 25 -18.46 13.14 7.59
C GLU A 25 -18.84 13.64 6.20
N ARG A 26 -17.82 13.85 5.36
CA ARG A 26 -17.98 14.40 4.00
C ARG A 26 -18.75 13.49 3.06
N ARG A 27 -18.78 12.20 3.34
CA ARG A 27 -19.44 11.15 2.54
C ARG A 27 -20.03 10.12 3.48
N GLN A 28 -21.04 9.41 3.00
CA GLN A 28 -21.67 8.31 3.74
C GLN A 28 -20.79 7.05 3.74
N SER A 29 -20.11 6.75 2.62
CA SER A 29 -19.10 5.69 2.50
C SER A 29 -17.79 6.26 1.94
N PHE A 30 -16.70 5.61 2.30
CA PHE A 30 -15.38 5.85 1.72
C PHE A 30 -14.96 4.60 0.96
N GLU A 31 -14.55 4.78 -0.28
CA GLU A 31 -14.15 3.70 -1.17
C GLU A 31 -12.85 4.08 -1.88
N THR A 32 -12.07 3.06 -2.23
CA THR A 32 -10.91 3.22 -3.11
C THR A 32 -11.34 3.54 -4.54
N THR A 33 -10.41 3.88 -5.44
CA THR A 33 -10.69 4.05 -6.87
C THR A 33 -11.12 2.78 -7.59
N SER A 34 -11.09 1.64 -6.90
CA SER A 34 -11.52 0.33 -7.40
C SER A 34 -12.78 -0.16 -6.69
N ASP A 35 -13.56 0.76 -6.11
CA ASP A 35 -14.85 0.50 -5.46
C ASP A 35 -14.79 -0.45 -4.25
N ILE A 36 -13.62 -0.53 -3.60
CA ILE A 36 -13.43 -1.31 -2.37
C ILE A 36 -13.78 -0.41 -1.17
N PRO A 37 -14.76 -0.78 -0.32
CA PRO A 37 -15.09 -0.04 0.90
C PRO A 37 -13.92 0.05 1.86
N VAL A 38 -13.76 1.23 2.48
CA VAL A 38 -12.70 1.52 3.45
C VAL A 38 -13.33 1.89 4.78
N GLU A 39 -13.06 1.08 5.79
CA GLU A 39 -13.50 1.33 7.16
C GLU A 39 -12.73 2.50 7.79
N ARG A 40 -13.35 3.15 8.79
CA ARG A 40 -12.75 4.33 9.45
C ARG A 40 -11.42 4.02 10.13
N VAL A 41 -11.33 2.85 10.76
CA VAL A 41 -10.14 2.35 11.45
C VAL A 41 -10.09 0.83 11.31
N TYR A 42 -8.90 0.32 10.97
CA TYR A 42 -8.57 -1.11 10.98
C TYR A 42 -7.74 -1.44 12.23
N THR A 43 -8.05 -2.58 12.84
CA THR A 43 -7.45 -3.12 14.06
C THR A 43 -6.84 -4.50 13.76
N PRO A 44 -6.07 -5.09 14.70
CA PRO A 44 -5.58 -6.46 14.55
C PRO A 44 -6.68 -7.50 14.25
N ASP A 45 -7.89 -7.32 14.78
CA ASP A 45 -9.01 -8.23 14.54
C ASP A 45 -9.57 -8.15 13.11
N ASP A 46 -9.33 -7.04 12.42
CA ASP A 46 -9.71 -6.86 11.03
C ASP A 46 -8.75 -7.61 10.07
N VAL A 47 -7.60 -8.10 10.57
CA VAL A 47 -6.59 -8.82 9.76
C VAL A 47 -6.89 -10.32 9.75
N ARG A 48 -7.57 -10.77 8.69
CA ARG A 48 -7.89 -12.20 8.46
C ARG A 48 -6.79 -12.96 7.70
N ALA A 49 -5.52 -12.67 7.99
CA ALA A 49 -4.40 -13.32 7.33
C ALA A 49 -3.59 -14.17 8.32
N ASP A 50 -3.31 -15.42 7.96
CA ASP A 50 -2.33 -16.22 8.68
C ASP A 50 -0.93 -15.72 8.31
N TYR A 51 -0.16 -15.33 9.33
CA TYR A 51 1.13 -14.68 9.11
C TYR A 51 2.11 -15.58 8.35
N ILE A 52 2.14 -16.88 8.64
CA ILE A 52 3.12 -17.79 8.04
C ILE A 52 2.65 -18.26 6.67
N ARG A 53 1.38 -18.64 6.54
CA ARG A 53 0.79 -19.16 5.30
C ARG A 53 0.57 -18.07 4.26
N ASP A 54 0.03 -16.92 4.64
CA ASP A 54 -0.44 -15.90 3.69
C ASP A 54 0.60 -14.79 3.45
N LEU A 55 1.46 -14.49 4.44
CA LEU A 55 2.51 -13.47 4.29
C LEU A 55 3.89 -14.08 4.04
N ALA A 56 4.23 -15.15 4.76
CA ALA A 56 5.53 -15.81 4.78
C ALA A 56 6.73 -14.85 5.01
N PHE A 57 7.96 -15.31 4.77
CA PHE A 57 9.16 -14.46 4.75
C PHE A 57 9.49 -14.01 3.31
N PRO A 58 10.15 -12.85 3.11
CA PRO A 58 10.59 -12.42 1.78
C PRO A 58 11.43 -13.49 1.09
N GLY A 59 11.20 -13.71 -0.20
CA GLY A 59 11.86 -14.77 -0.98
C GLY A 59 11.30 -16.18 -0.78
N GLN A 60 10.18 -16.34 -0.05
CA GLN A 60 9.46 -17.59 0.10
C GLN A 60 8.03 -17.46 -0.39
N TYR A 61 7.46 -18.54 -0.93
CA TYR A 61 6.04 -18.61 -1.31
C TYR A 61 5.15 -18.27 -0.10
N PRO A 62 4.07 -17.48 -0.24
CA PRO A 62 3.47 -16.96 -1.47
C PRO A 62 4.07 -15.64 -1.99
N PHE A 63 5.24 -15.25 -1.48
CA PHE A 63 5.99 -14.05 -1.90
C PHE A 63 5.29 -12.72 -1.64
N THR A 64 4.27 -12.70 -0.79
CA THR A 64 3.50 -11.49 -0.42
C THR A 64 4.41 -10.37 0.10
N ARG A 65 5.49 -10.72 0.80
CA ARG A 65 6.48 -9.77 1.34
C ARG A 65 7.66 -9.48 0.41
N GLY A 66 7.60 -9.96 -0.83
CA GLY A 66 8.61 -9.75 -1.86
C GLY A 66 9.27 -11.05 -2.33
N VAL A 67 9.71 -11.05 -3.59
CA VAL A 67 10.29 -12.22 -4.27
C VAL A 67 11.77 -12.44 -3.96
N GLN A 68 12.45 -11.47 -3.33
CA GLN A 68 13.88 -11.57 -2.97
C GLN A 68 14.05 -11.52 -1.46
N PRO A 69 14.91 -12.37 -0.84
CA PRO A 69 15.11 -12.35 0.61
C PRO A 69 15.65 -11.03 1.18
N THR A 70 16.50 -10.33 0.41
CA THR A 70 17.15 -9.07 0.84
C THR A 70 16.47 -7.81 0.30
N MET A 71 15.57 -7.95 -0.67
CA MET A 71 14.92 -6.85 -1.39
C MET A 71 15.91 -5.70 -1.70
N TYR A 72 15.49 -4.46 -1.43
CA TYR A 72 16.23 -3.25 -1.74
C TYR A 72 17.39 -2.95 -0.79
N ARG A 73 17.60 -3.74 0.28
CA ARG A 73 18.83 -3.69 1.07
C ARG A 73 20.01 -4.30 0.31
N GLY A 74 19.75 -5.25 -0.59
CA GLY A 74 20.77 -5.88 -1.43
C GLY A 74 20.94 -5.18 -2.78
N ARG A 75 19.85 -4.94 -3.49
CA ARG A 75 19.85 -4.26 -4.79
C ARG A 75 18.61 -3.39 -4.93
N LEU A 76 18.79 -2.11 -5.24
CA LEU A 76 17.68 -1.20 -5.54
C LEU A 76 16.85 -1.70 -6.74
N TRP A 77 15.61 -1.22 -6.85
CA TRP A 77 14.84 -1.44 -8.06
C TRP A 77 15.57 -0.81 -9.26
N THR A 78 15.34 -1.35 -10.45
CA THR A 78 15.89 -0.75 -11.67
C THR A 78 15.14 0.56 -11.95
N MET A 79 15.84 1.68 -11.94
CA MET A 79 15.29 2.95 -12.40
C MET A 79 15.17 2.87 -13.92
N ARG A 80 13.94 2.71 -14.44
CA ARG A 80 13.70 2.53 -15.88
C ARG A 80 12.72 3.58 -16.38
N GLN A 81 13.26 4.70 -16.82
CA GLN A 81 12.48 5.73 -17.50
C GLN A 81 12.07 5.23 -18.88
N TYR A 82 10.76 5.28 -19.15
CA TYR A 82 10.27 5.15 -20.51
C TYR A 82 10.73 6.37 -21.30
N ALA A 83 11.51 6.10 -22.35
CA ALA A 83 11.98 7.11 -23.28
C ALA A 83 11.84 6.60 -24.71
N GLY A 84 11.59 7.52 -25.62
CA GLY A 84 11.36 7.26 -27.02
C GLY A 84 10.95 8.58 -27.68
N TYR A 85 11.52 8.88 -28.83
CA TYR A 85 11.26 10.11 -29.56
C TYR A 85 11.34 9.84 -31.05
N ALA A 86 10.33 10.29 -31.79
CA ALA A 86 10.14 10.20 -33.25
C ALA A 86 11.00 9.17 -34.01
N THR A 87 12.29 9.43 -34.22
CA THR A 87 13.21 8.54 -34.93
C THR A 87 14.11 7.69 -34.00
N ALA A 88 14.65 6.60 -34.55
CA ALA A 88 15.57 5.73 -33.80
C ALA A 88 16.83 6.49 -33.30
N GLU A 89 17.35 7.45 -34.07
CA GLU A 89 18.54 8.22 -33.70
C GLU A 89 18.27 9.15 -32.51
N GLU A 90 17.14 9.86 -32.54
CA GLU A 90 16.75 10.77 -31.45
C GLU A 90 16.44 10.00 -30.15
N SER A 91 15.80 8.83 -30.29
CA SER A 91 15.60 7.91 -29.17
C SER A 91 16.94 7.43 -28.58
N ASN A 92 17.92 7.06 -29.43
CA ASN A 92 19.25 6.65 -28.96
C ASN A 92 19.97 7.77 -28.21
N ARG A 93 19.89 9.01 -28.72
CA ARG A 93 20.47 10.20 -28.06
C ARG A 93 19.84 10.40 -26.68
N ARG A 94 18.52 10.25 -26.56
CA ARG A 94 17.82 10.36 -25.28
C ARG A 94 18.21 9.24 -24.30
N TYR A 95 18.37 8.00 -24.77
CA TYR A 95 18.81 6.90 -23.90
C TYR A 95 20.21 7.13 -23.32
N LYS A 96 21.17 7.57 -24.14
CA LYS A 96 22.52 7.89 -23.67
C LYS A 96 22.51 8.98 -22.60
N TYR A 97 21.75 10.05 -22.85
CA TYR A 97 21.58 11.12 -21.87
C TYR A 97 21.01 10.60 -20.54
N LEU A 98 20.01 9.72 -20.56
CA LEU A 98 19.41 9.23 -19.31
C LEU A 98 20.36 8.29 -18.54
N LEU A 99 21.14 7.46 -19.23
CA LEU A 99 22.19 6.63 -18.62
C LEU A 99 23.25 7.51 -17.91
N GLU A 100 23.65 8.63 -18.53
CA GLU A 100 24.56 9.60 -17.91
C GLU A 100 23.97 10.24 -16.63
N GLN A 101 22.65 10.34 -16.53
CA GLN A 101 21.95 10.87 -15.36
C GLN A 101 21.61 9.79 -14.30
N GLY A 102 22.09 8.56 -14.47
CA GLY A 102 21.92 7.48 -13.49
C GLY A 102 20.67 6.62 -13.68
N GLN A 103 20.12 6.58 -14.91
CA GLN A 103 19.19 5.52 -15.30
C GLN A 103 19.90 4.15 -15.36
#